data_AF-A0A521GEU6-F1
#
_entry.id   AF-A0A521GEU6-F1
#
_cell.length_a   1.000
_cell.length_b   1.000
_cell.length_c   1.000
_cell.angle_alpha   90.00
_cell.angle_beta   90.00
_cell.angle_gamma   90.00
#
_symmetry.space_group_name_H-M   'P 1'
#
loop_
_entity.id
_entity.type
_entity.pdbx_description
1 polymer ?
#
loop_
_entity_poly.entity_id
_entity_poly.type
_entity_poly.pdbx_seq_one_letter_code
_entity_poly.pdbx_strand_id
1 'polypeptide(L)'
;MKKAFELAETLLDTWLATHRGLDCYPPTVINITDGAATDAKDDALLTITTRIKQRCTTDGHVLLLNVHLSGAAGSPTLFPSRADELPPDAYARLLYDLSSEMPASYHLAIADLRREDLARRYVGMSFNADVAALVKFMNIGTPTTATAGVGSKLQPEP
;
A
#
# COMPACT_ATOMS: atom_id res chain seq x y z
N MET A 1 4.05 1.26 17.08
CA MET A 1 3.46 1.54 15.75
C MET A 1 3.18 3.04 15.57
N LYS A 2 2.46 3.68 16.51
CA LYS A 2 2.10 5.12 16.39
C LYS A 2 3.30 6.02 16.13
N LYS A 3 4.40 5.87 16.90
CA LYS A 3 5.61 6.71 16.70
C LYS A 3 6.23 6.55 15.32
N ALA A 4 6.15 5.35 14.72
CA ALA A 4 6.63 5.11 13.38
C ALA A 4 5.77 5.83 12.34
N PHE A 5 4.44 5.84 12.51
CA PHE A 5 3.55 6.65 11.68
C PHE A 5 3.78 8.15 11.85
N GLU A 6 4.06 8.65 13.06
CA GLU A 6 4.41 10.07 13.29
C GLU A 6 5.70 10.47 12.57
N LEU A 7 6.69 9.58 12.59
CA LEU A 7 7.93 9.79 11.84
C LEU A 7 7.66 9.78 10.33
N ALA A 8 6.91 8.80 9.83
CA ALA A 8 6.53 8.72 8.42
C ALA A 8 5.77 9.97 7.97
N GLU A 9 4.82 10.45 8.79
CA GLU A 9 4.07 11.68 8.55
C GLU A 9 5.00 12.90 8.36
N THR A 10 6.00 13.04 9.25
CA THR A 10 6.98 14.13 9.19
C THR A 10 7.87 14.05 7.93
N LEU A 11 8.30 12.83 7.57
CA LEU A 11 9.10 12.60 6.36
C LEU A 11 8.29 12.91 5.09
N LEU A 12 7.02 12.52 5.06
CA LEU A 12 6.11 12.82 3.95
C LEU A 12 5.90 14.32 3.80
N ASP A 13 5.66 15.06 4.89
CA ASP A 13 5.49 16.52 4.83
C ASP A 13 6.71 17.21 4.25
N THR A 14 7.90 16.77 4.67
CA THR A 14 9.17 17.30 4.17
C THR A 14 9.34 17.01 2.67
N TRP A 15 9.04 15.78 2.25
CA TRP A 15 9.16 15.38 0.85
C TRP A 15 8.14 16.08 -0.05
N LEU A 16 6.88 16.17 0.38
CA LEU A 16 5.80 16.81 -0.39
C LEU A 16 6.02 18.32 -0.54
N ALA A 17 6.61 18.97 0.47
CA ALA A 17 6.98 20.39 0.37
C ALA A 17 8.03 20.63 -0.73
N THR A 18 8.99 19.72 -0.90
CA THR A 18 10.06 19.86 -1.90
C THR A 18 9.63 19.43 -3.31
N HIS A 19 8.52 18.69 -3.44
CA HIS A 19 7.99 18.19 -4.73
C HIS A 19 6.67 18.84 -5.14
N ARG A 20 6.29 19.96 -4.49
CA ARG A 20 5.03 20.66 -4.77
C ARG A 20 4.97 21.13 -6.22
N GLY A 21 3.90 20.74 -6.92
CA GLY A 21 3.61 21.15 -8.30
C GLY A 21 4.37 20.37 -9.37
N LEU A 22 5.20 19.39 -8.98
CA LEU A 22 5.80 18.46 -9.92
C LEU A 22 4.80 17.37 -10.29
N ASP A 23 4.88 16.88 -11.53
CA ASP A 23 4.20 15.66 -11.94
C ASP A 23 4.94 14.46 -11.36
N CYS A 24 4.39 13.89 -10.28
CA CYS A 24 5.07 12.81 -9.55
C CYS A 24 4.08 11.85 -8.90
N TYR A 25 4.43 10.57 -8.99
CA TYR A 25 3.71 9.48 -8.32
C TYR A 25 3.69 9.71 -6.79
N PRO A 26 2.57 9.44 -6.09
CA PRO A 26 2.48 9.66 -4.67
C PRO A 26 3.44 8.76 -3.87
N PRO A 27 4.04 9.27 -2.78
CA PRO A 27 4.80 8.43 -1.86
C PRO A 27 4.00 7.24 -1.36
N THR A 28 4.68 6.11 -1.18
CA THR A 28 4.11 4.89 -0.63
C THR A 28 4.77 4.56 0.71
N VAL A 29 3.96 4.41 1.75
CA VAL A 29 4.37 4.01 3.10
C VAL A 29 4.01 2.54 3.30
N ILE A 30 5.00 1.73 3.67
CA ILE A 30 4.82 0.29 3.89
C ILE A 30 5.13 -0.01 5.34
N ASN A 31 4.10 -0.36 6.11
CA ASN A 31 4.23 -0.80 7.48
C ASN A 31 4.34 -2.33 7.52
N ILE A 32 5.48 -2.84 7.96
CA ILE A 32 5.73 -4.28 8.12
C ILE A 32 5.82 -4.58 9.61
N THR A 33 4.99 -5.52 10.08
CA THR A 33 4.85 -5.80 11.51
C THR A 33 4.49 -7.27 11.77
N ASP A 34 4.94 -7.83 12.88
CA ASP A 34 4.65 -9.19 13.35
C ASP A 34 3.68 -9.23 14.54
N GLY A 35 3.13 -8.08 14.95
CA GLY A 35 2.29 -8.01 16.13
C GLY A 35 1.57 -6.67 16.31
N ALA A 36 0.60 -6.65 17.23
CA ALA A 36 -0.25 -5.49 17.46
C ALA A 36 0.49 -4.29 18.04
N ALA A 37 -0.05 -3.10 17.77
CA ALA A 37 0.45 -1.86 18.38
C ALA A 37 0.21 -1.86 19.89
N THR A 38 1.25 -1.56 20.66
CA THR A 38 1.17 -1.43 22.13
C THR A 38 1.31 0.01 22.61
N ASP A 39 1.56 0.95 21.69
CA ASP A 39 1.91 2.35 21.96
C ASP A 39 0.76 3.34 21.72
N ALA A 40 -0.44 2.86 21.38
CA ALA A 40 -1.62 3.68 21.11
C ALA A 40 -2.91 2.86 21.13
N LYS A 41 -4.05 3.56 21.25
CA LYS A 41 -5.38 3.00 20.98
C LYS A 41 -5.69 3.06 19.49
N ASP A 42 -6.60 2.20 19.04
CA ASP A 42 -7.06 2.08 17.65
C ASP A 42 -7.49 3.42 17.05
N ASP A 43 -8.28 4.22 17.77
CA ASP A 43 -8.73 5.55 17.30
C ASP A 43 -7.57 6.49 16.99
N ALA A 44 -6.49 6.43 17.79
CA ALA A 44 -5.31 7.26 17.56
C ALA A 44 -4.54 6.79 16.32
N LEU A 45 -4.49 5.49 16.06
CA LEU A 45 -3.89 4.90 14.87
C LEU A 45 -4.72 5.24 13.62
N LEU A 46 -6.04 5.13 13.69
CA LEU A 46 -6.95 5.52 12.62
C LEU A 46 -6.81 7.01 12.29
N THR A 47 -6.71 7.85 13.32
CA THR A 47 -6.55 9.30 13.13
C THR A 47 -5.24 9.62 12.39
N ILE A 48 -4.10 9.09 12.83
CA ILE A 48 -2.81 9.38 12.18
C ILE A 48 -2.71 8.80 10.77
N THR A 49 -3.17 7.57 10.57
CA THR A 49 -3.13 6.94 9.25
C THR A 49 -4.08 7.62 8.27
N THR A 50 -5.22 8.14 8.73
CA THR A 50 -6.10 8.98 7.91
C THR A 50 -5.39 10.25 7.45
N ARG A 51 -4.66 10.94 8.34
CA ARG A 51 -3.87 12.12 7.94
C ARG A 51 -2.79 11.77 6.93
N ILE A 52 -2.10 10.63 7.10
CA ILE A 52 -1.10 10.15 6.14
C ILE A 52 -1.75 9.94 4.76
N LYS A 53 -2.86 9.19 4.69
CA LYS A 53 -3.58 8.90 3.44
C LYS A 53 -4.19 10.13 2.77
N GLN A 54 -4.46 11.20 3.51
CA GLN A 54 -5.00 12.44 2.95
C GLN A 54 -3.96 13.30 2.22
N ARG A 55 -2.66 13.05 2.45
CA ARG A 55 -1.60 13.70 1.69
C ARG A 55 -1.62 13.24 0.24
N CYS A 56 -1.23 14.11 -0.68
CA CYS A 56 -1.30 13.82 -2.10
C CYS A 56 -0.21 14.55 -2.90
N THR A 57 0.11 13.97 -4.05
CA THR A 57 0.77 14.63 -5.17
C THR A 57 -0.27 14.95 -6.25
N THR A 58 0.18 15.43 -7.41
CA THR A 58 -0.64 15.62 -8.60
C THR A 58 -1.21 14.31 -9.17
N ASP A 59 -0.57 13.17 -8.86
CA ASP A 59 -0.94 11.82 -9.31
C ASP A 59 -1.66 10.99 -8.23
N GLY A 60 -2.19 11.65 -7.19
CA GLY A 60 -3.09 11.03 -6.22
C GLY A 60 -2.56 11.00 -4.78
N HIS A 61 -3.20 10.19 -3.96
CA HIS A 61 -2.98 10.14 -2.52
C HIS A 61 -1.81 9.24 -2.12
N VAL A 62 -1.15 9.58 -1.02
CA VAL A 62 -0.16 8.72 -0.38
C VAL A 62 -0.79 7.36 -0.09
N LEU A 63 -0.11 6.30 -0.52
CA LEU A 63 -0.55 4.93 -0.27
C LEU A 63 0.08 4.43 1.03
N LEU A 64 -0.77 4.11 2.00
CA LEU A 64 -0.38 3.36 3.19
C LEU A 64 -0.74 1.88 3.03
N LEU A 65 0.29 1.05 3.00
CA LEU A 65 0.22 -0.41 2.87
C LEU A 65 0.58 -1.07 4.21
N ASN A 66 -0.18 -2.08 4.65
CA ASN A 66 0.17 -2.87 5.85
C ASN A 66 0.49 -4.32 5.49
N VAL A 67 1.59 -4.84 6.04
CA VAL A 67 1.96 -6.26 5.94
C VAL A 67 2.11 -6.83 7.34
N HIS A 68 1.24 -7.76 7.69
CA HIS A 68 1.37 -8.58 8.88
C HIS A 68 2.17 -9.85 8.56
N LEU A 69 3.40 -9.92 9.06
CA LEU A 69 4.27 -11.08 8.97
C LEU A 69 3.91 -12.08 10.06
N SER A 70 3.66 -13.33 9.67
CA SER A 70 3.33 -14.40 10.61
C SER A 70 3.76 -15.74 10.06
N GLY A 71 4.25 -16.62 10.94
CA GLY A 71 4.53 -18.02 10.64
C GLY A 71 3.38 -18.97 10.99
N ALA A 72 2.18 -18.44 11.28
CA ALA A 72 1.02 -19.25 11.63
C ALA A 72 0.55 -20.09 10.43
N ALA A 73 0.04 -21.28 10.73
CA ALA A 73 -0.54 -22.16 9.72
C ALA A 73 -1.73 -21.47 9.02
N GLY A 74 -1.71 -21.46 7.70
CA GLY A 74 -2.75 -20.83 6.88
C GLY A 74 -2.16 -20.21 5.62
N SER A 75 -3.02 -19.92 4.65
CA SER A 75 -2.61 -19.17 3.45
C SER A 75 -2.60 -17.66 3.76
N PRO A 76 -1.65 -16.89 3.21
CA PRO A 76 -1.66 -15.44 3.33
C PRO A 76 -2.88 -14.86 2.61
N THR A 77 -3.51 -13.85 3.21
CA THR A 77 -4.53 -13.03 2.54
C THR A 77 -3.85 -11.83 1.93
N LEU A 78 -3.80 -11.76 0.59
CA LEU A 78 -3.17 -10.67 -0.16
C LEU A 78 -4.22 -9.76 -0.76
N PHE A 79 -4.10 -8.46 -0.51
CA PHE A 79 -4.99 -7.43 -1.05
C PHE A 79 -6.48 -7.76 -0.89
N PRO A 80 -7.00 -7.93 0.34
CA PRO A 80 -8.40 -8.29 0.55
C PRO A 80 -9.32 -7.22 -0.09
N SER A 81 -10.34 -7.66 -0.81
CA SER A 81 -11.39 -6.80 -1.37
C SER A 81 -12.44 -6.43 -0.31
N ARG A 82 -12.61 -7.32 0.67
CA ARG A 82 -13.56 -7.20 1.78
C ARG A 82 -12.94 -7.65 3.09
N ALA A 83 -13.40 -7.05 4.19
CA ALA A 83 -12.93 -7.38 5.53
C ALA A 83 -13.32 -8.80 5.99
N ASP A 84 -14.31 -9.44 5.37
CA ASP A 84 -14.72 -10.81 5.68
C ASP A 84 -13.82 -11.89 5.02
N GLU A 85 -12.86 -11.49 4.18
CA GLU A 85 -11.76 -12.35 3.73
C GLU A 85 -10.69 -12.55 4.82
N LEU A 86 -10.74 -11.75 5.89
CA LEU A 86 -9.83 -11.84 7.03
C LEU A 86 -10.38 -12.77 8.10
N PRO A 87 -9.52 -13.40 8.91
CA PRO A 87 -9.98 -14.10 10.11
C PRO A 87 -10.77 -13.14 11.02
N PRO A 88 -11.69 -13.64 11.86
CA PRO A 88 -12.45 -12.84 12.83
C PRO A 88 -11.55 -12.38 13.99
N ASP A 89 -10.57 -11.55 13.67
CA ASP A 89 -9.54 -10.99 14.53
C ASP A 89 -9.61 -9.46 14.48
N ALA A 90 -9.72 -8.83 15.65
CA ALA A 90 -9.76 -7.38 15.77
C ALA A 90 -8.49 -6.73 15.22
N TYR A 91 -7.34 -7.39 15.34
CA TYR A 91 -6.09 -6.84 14.82
C TYR A 91 -6.03 -6.89 13.28
N ALA A 92 -6.44 -8.01 12.68
CA ALA A 92 -6.60 -8.10 11.23
C ALA A 92 -7.56 -7.02 10.71
N ARG A 93 -8.69 -6.81 11.39
CA ARG A 93 -9.64 -5.75 11.04
C ARG A 93 -9.04 -4.35 11.16
N LEU A 94 -8.30 -4.08 12.23
CA LEU A 94 -7.64 -2.80 12.41
C LEU A 94 -6.67 -2.52 11.26
N LEU A 95 -5.78 -3.46 10.92
CA LEU A 95 -4.85 -3.27 9.81
C LEU A 95 -5.56 -3.04 8.47
N TYR A 96 -6.71 -3.66 8.25
CA TYR A 96 -7.54 -3.41 7.06
C TYR A 96 -8.02 -1.96 7.02
N ASP A 97 -8.54 -1.46 8.14
CA ASP A 97 -9.07 -0.10 8.25
C ASP A 97 -7.95 0.97 8.18
N LEU A 98 -6.75 0.65 8.69
CA LEU A 98 -5.57 1.51 8.57
C LEU A 98 -5.06 1.59 7.12
N SER A 99 -5.17 0.52 6.35
CA SER A 99 -4.64 0.42 4.98
C SER A 99 -5.40 1.29 3.97
N SER A 100 -4.75 1.56 2.84
CA SER A 100 -5.33 2.34 1.73
C SER A 100 -6.11 1.44 0.79
N GLU A 101 -7.10 2.01 0.12
CA GLU A 101 -7.64 1.38 -1.08
C GLU A 101 -6.62 1.51 -2.22
N MET A 102 -6.42 0.44 -2.98
CA MET A 102 -5.49 0.41 -4.09
C MET A 102 -6.08 1.16 -5.30
N PRO A 103 -5.31 2.06 -5.95
CA PRO A 103 -5.76 2.72 -7.17
C PRO A 103 -6.12 1.72 -8.27
N ALA A 104 -7.04 2.10 -9.16
CA ALA A 104 -7.55 1.22 -10.22
C ALA A 104 -6.45 0.68 -11.16
N SER A 105 -5.36 1.43 -11.34
CA SER A 105 -4.18 1.01 -12.11
C SER A 105 -3.53 -0.29 -11.59
N TYR A 106 -3.73 -0.60 -10.31
CA TYR A 106 -3.21 -1.82 -9.67
C TYR A 106 -4.15 -3.03 -9.79
N HIS A 107 -5.43 -2.81 -10.09
CA HIS A 107 -6.47 -3.84 -9.92
C HIS A 107 -6.22 -5.07 -10.79
N LEU A 108 -5.79 -4.89 -12.06
CA LEU A 108 -5.48 -6.01 -12.95
C LEU A 108 -4.32 -6.85 -12.42
N ALA A 109 -3.25 -6.20 -11.94
CA ALA A 109 -2.09 -6.91 -11.42
C ALA A 109 -2.39 -7.62 -10.09
N ILE A 110 -3.26 -7.03 -9.25
CA ILE A 110 -3.75 -7.67 -8.04
C ILE A 110 -4.64 -8.87 -8.35
N ALA A 111 -5.56 -8.76 -9.31
CA ALA A 111 -6.44 -9.85 -9.73
C ALA A 111 -5.63 -11.05 -10.26
N ASP A 112 -4.62 -10.79 -11.11
CA ASP A 112 -3.71 -11.83 -11.62
C ASP A 112 -2.91 -12.51 -10.50
N LEU A 113 -2.36 -11.73 -9.56
CA LEU A 113 -1.67 -12.25 -8.39
C LEU A 113 -2.57 -13.17 -7.54
N ARG A 114 -3.83 -12.78 -7.36
CA ARG A 114 -4.83 -13.55 -6.60
C ARG A 114 -5.40 -14.73 -7.37
N ARG A 115 -5.22 -14.77 -8.70
CA ARG A 115 -5.84 -15.73 -9.63
C ARG A 115 -7.36 -15.70 -9.54
N GLU A 116 -7.90 -14.49 -9.52
CA GLU A 116 -9.34 -14.22 -9.37
C GLU A 116 -9.81 -13.25 -10.45
N ASP A 117 -11.13 -13.16 -10.62
CA ASP A 117 -11.74 -12.13 -11.45
C ASP A 117 -11.49 -10.73 -10.85
N LEU A 118 -11.50 -9.73 -11.74
CA LEU A 118 -11.31 -8.35 -11.36
C LEU A 118 -12.40 -7.87 -10.37
N ALA A 119 -11.99 -7.56 -9.16
CA ALA A 119 -12.85 -6.95 -8.15
C ALA A 119 -12.94 -5.43 -8.35
N ARG A 120 -13.97 -4.82 -7.75
CA ARG A 120 -14.16 -3.35 -7.77
C ARG A 120 -13.19 -2.61 -6.86
N ARG A 121 -12.61 -3.31 -5.89
CA ARG A 121 -11.84 -2.75 -4.80
C ARG A 121 -10.81 -3.76 -4.33
N TYR A 122 -9.63 -3.26 -4.01
CA TYR A 122 -8.61 -4.00 -3.27
C TYR A 122 -8.05 -3.10 -2.19
N VAL A 123 -7.77 -3.66 -1.02
CA VAL A 123 -7.11 -2.93 0.07
C VAL A 123 -5.63 -3.28 0.08
N GLY A 124 -4.78 -2.28 0.24
CA GLY A 124 -3.34 -2.37 0.32
C GLY A 124 -2.83 -3.05 1.58
N MET A 125 -3.21 -4.31 1.78
CA MET A 125 -2.91 -5.08 2.98
C MET A 125 -2.50 -6.50 2.62
N SER A 126 -1.60 -7.06 3.42
CA SER A 126 -1.32 -8.48 3.48
C SER A 126 -1.43 -8.98 4.92
N PHE A 127 -2.13 -10.09 5.13
CA PHE A 127 -2.26 -10.74 6.43
C PHE A 127 -1.70 -12.17 6.39
N ASN A 128 -1.06 -12.57 7.49
CA ASN A 128 -0.42 -13.88 7.59
C ASN A 128 0.63 -14.11 6.50
N ALA A 129 1.39 -13.06 6.18
CA ALA A 129 2.38 -13.07 5.11
C ALA A 129 3.63 -13.83 5.53
N ASP A 130 4.08 -14.72 4.65
CA ASP A 130 5.45 -15.22 4.65
C ASP A 130 6.37 -14.31 3.80
N VAL A 131 7.66 -14.64 3.73
CA VAL A 131 8.63 -13.86 2.96
C VAL A 131 8.28 -13.83 1.46
N ALA A 132 7.75 -14.94 0.92
CA ALA A 132 7.37 -15.02 -0.49
C ALA A 132 6.16 -14.12 -0.80
N ALA A 133 5.16 -14.09 0.09
CA ALA A 133 4.00 -13.23 0.04
C ALA A 133 4.38 -11.75 0.15
N LEU A 134 5.32 -11.41 1.04
CA LEU A 134 5.87 -10.05 1.14
C LEU A 134 6.49 -9.62 -0.19
N VAL A 135 7.36 -10.43 -0.80
CA VAL A 135 8.00 -10.09 -2.09
C VAL A 135 6.96 -9.84 -3.18
N LYS A 136 5.95 -10.71 -3.28
CA LYS A 136 4.84 -10.53 -4.24
C LYS A 136 4.08 -9.22 -4.00
N PHE A 137 3.77 -8.93 -2.74
CA PHE A 137 3.08 -7.71 -2.34
C PHE A 137 3.88 -6.45 -2.71
N MET A 138 5.19 -6.46 -2.51
CA MET A 138 6.07 -5.35 -2.86
C MET A 138 6.11 -5.12 -4.38
N ASN A 139 6.19 -6.18 -5.18
CA ASN A 139 6.19 -6.05 -6.65
C ASN A 139 4.92 -5.37 -7.19
N ILE A 140 3.79 -5.56 -6.52
CA ILE A 140 2.53 -4.89 -6.86
C ILE A 140 2.44 -3.49 -6.23
N GLY A 141 2.91 -3.30 -5.00
CA GLY A 141 2.77 -2.04 -4.27
C GLY A 141 3.77 -0.95 -4.65
N THR A 142 4.85 -1.30 -5.36
CA THR A 142 5.91 -0.37 -5.76
C THR A 142 6.35 -0.51 -7.23
N PRO A 143 5.44 -0.57 -8.23
CA PRO A 143 5.85 -0.54 -9.61
C PRO A 143 6.52 0.80 -9.86
N THR A 144 7.82 0.76 -10.07
CA THR A 144 8.53 1.92 -10.61
C THR A 144 8.03 2.04 -12.03
N THR A 145 7.34 3.13 -12.37
CA THR A 145 7.00 3.47 -13.75
C THR A 145 8.28 3.81 -14.52
N ALA A 146 9.17 2.83 -14.72
CA ALA A 146 10.22 2.89 -15.71
C ALA A 146 9.62 2.46 -17.06
N THR A 147 8.66 3.24 -17.54
CA THR A 147 8.20 3.15 -18.93
C THR A 147 7.90 4.54 -19.45
N ALA A 148 8.89 5.43 -19.32
CA ALA A 148 9.04 6.54 -20.26
C ALA A 148 9.60 5.95 -21.55
N GLY A 149 8.76 5.86 -22.59
CA GLY A 149 9.08 5.24 -23.87
C GLY A 149 10.33 5.83 -24.51
N VAL A 150 11.40 5.03 -24.56
CA VAL A 150 12.45 5.17 -25.57
C VAL A 150 12.09 4.22 -26.70
N GLY A 151 11.81 4.79 -27.87
CA GLY A 151 11.82 4.03 -29.12
C GLY A 151 10.61 4.25 -30.01
N SER A 152 10.56 5.41 -30.66
CA SER A 152 10.10 5.51 -32.06
C SER A 152 10.01 6.99 -32.44
N LYS A 153 11.12 7.59 -32.86
CA LYS A 153 11.19 8.57 -33.97
C LYS A 153 12.65 8.83 -34.30
N LEU A 154 13.18 8.11 -35.28
CA LEU A 154 14.20 8.62 -36.19
C LEU A 154 13.88 7.96 -37.54
N GLN A 155 13.14 8.71 -38.37
CA GLN A 155 12.98 8.40 -39.79
C GLN A 155 14.36 8.49 -40.46
N PRO A 156 14.65 7.67 -41.47
CA PRO A 156 15.79 7.90 -42.33
C PRO A 156 15.38 8.90 -43.41
N GLU A 157 16.14 9.98 -43.61
CA GLU A 157 16.23 10.66 -44.91
C GLU A 157 17.50 11.53 -44.97
N PRO A 158 18.04 11.83 -46.17
CA PRO A 158 17.93 11.12 -47.45
C PRO A 158 19.29 10.56 -47.94
#